data_AF-A0A0L8I7H7-F1
#
_entry.id   AF-A0A0L8I7H7-F1
#
_cell.length_a   1.000
_cell.length_b   1.000
_cell.length_c   1.000
_cell.angle_alpha   90.00
_cell.angle_beta   90.00
_cell.angle_gamma   90.00
#
_symmetry.space_group_name_H-M   'P 1'
#
loop_
_entity.id
_entity.type
_entity.pdbx_description
1 polymer ?
#
loop_
_entity_poly.entity_id
_entity_poly.type
_entity_poly.pdbx_seq_one_letter_code
_entity_poly.pdbx_strand_id
1 'polypeptide(L)'
;MASSSVFLLNINGQIESGEFPEFDDIYCRHCFVYGDDWIITAGLEEGITQVTKKSPDRRQIHVWNFPLNITFKSTNPFGWPRIVVHAYGLDTFGNDVVRGYGMCHVPIIPGR
;
A
#
# COMPACT_ATOMS: atom_id res chain seq x y z
N MET A 1 -9.92 -30.53 23.20
CA MET A 1 -10.04 -29.15 22.69
C MET A 1 -9.75 -29.21 21.19
N ALA A 2 -10.67 -28.77 20.34
CA ALA A 2 -10.42 -28.76 18.90
C ALA A 2 -9.28 -27.77 18.61
N SER A 3 -8.26 -28.21 17.88
CA SER A 3 -7.23 -27.30 17.35
C SER A 3 -7.93 -26.34 16.40
N SER A 4 -7.97 -25.04 16.74
CA SER A 4 -8.49 -24.04 15.82
C SER A 4 -7.58 -24.02 14.59
N SER A 5 -8.12 -24.43 13.44
CA SER A 5 -7.40 -24.35 12.18
C SER A 5 -7.15 -22.87 11.86
N VAL A 6 -5.91 -22.56 11.53
CA VAL A 6 -5.49 -21.22 11.08
C VAL A 6 -5.04 -21.34 9.63
N PHE A 7 -5.20 -20.27 8.87
CA PHE A 7 -4.59 -20.13 7.55
C PHE A 7 -3.68 -18.90 7.51
N LEU A 8 -2.76 -18.92 6.56
CA LEU A 8 -1.82 -17.83 6.32
C LEU A 8 -2.15 -17.15 4.98
N LEU A 9 -2.01 -15.83 4.95
CA LEU A 9 -2.12 -15.02 3.74
C LEU A 9 -0.81 -14.26 3.55
N ASN A 10 -0.06 -14.60 2.51
CA ASN A 10 1.16 -13.88 2.14
C ASN A 10 0.85 -12.92 0.99
N ILE A 11 1.23 -11.65 1.15
CA ILE A 11 1.07 -10.61 0.16
C ILE A 11 2.46 -10.10 -0.20
N ASN A 12 2.80 -10.26 -1.48
CA ASN A 12 4.01 -9.72 -2.08
C ASN A 12 3.61 -8.91 -3.32
N GLY A 13 4.09 -7.68 -3.42
CA GLY A 13 3.78 -6.80 -4.53
C GLY A 13 4.57 -5.50 -4.45
N GLN A 14 4.08 -4.47 -5.14
CA GLN A 14 4.72 -3.16 -5.14
C GLN A 14 3.72 -2.04 -5.43
N ILE A 15 4.00 -0.85 -4.93
CA ILE A 15 3.42 0.40 -5.47
C ILE A 15 4.30 0.79 -6.66
N GLU A 16 3.84 0.46 -7.86
CA GLU A 16 4.65 0.61 -9.08
C GLU A 16 4.75 2.07 -9.52
N SER A 17 3.61 2.68 -9.84
CA SER A 17 3.56 4.03 -10.40
C SER A 17 2.20 4.70 -10.18
N GLY A 18 2.10 5.97 -10.56
CA GLY A 18 0.86 6.75 -10.48
C GLY A 18 0.94 8.06 -11.25
N GLU A 19 -0.23 8.62 -11.53
CA GLU A 19 -0.40 9.82 -12.35
C GLU A 19 -0.94 10.97 -11.51
N PHE A 20 -0.15 12.04 -11.39
CA PHE A 20 -0.50 13.26 -10.67
C PHE A 20 -0.13 14.46 -11.57
N PRO A 21 -0.97 14.85 -12.54
CA PRO A 21 -0.60 15.80 -13.59
C PRO A 21 -0.12 17.16 -13.05
N GLU A 22 -0.76 17.64 -11.99
CA GLU A 22 -0.55 18.97 -11.40
C GLU A 22 0.66 19.04 -10.45
N PHE A 23 1.28 17.89 -10.12
CA PHE A 23 2.33 17.82 -9.11
C PHE A 23 3.59 17.18 -9.67
N ASP A 24 4.75 17.66 -9.21
CA ASP A 24 6.05 17.15 -9.66
C ASP A 24 6.69 16.22 -8.65
N ASP A 25 6.61 16.52 -7.36
CA ASP A 25 7.22 15.73 -6.29
C ASP A 25 6.12 15.03 -5.48
N ILE A 26 6.06 13.70 -5.55
CA ILE A 26 5.07 12.89 -4.84
C ILE A 26 5.73 11.71 -4.11
N TYR A 27 5.31 11.48 -2.88
CA TYR A 27 5.55 10.25 -2.14
C TYR A 27 4.24 9.64 -1.65
N CYS A 28 4.24 8.35 -1.36
CA CYS A 28 3.07 7.64 -0.86
C CYS A 28 3.29 7.21 0.60
N ARG A 29 2.25 7.34 1.43
CA ARG A 29 2.12 6.59 2.68
C ARG A 29 1.13 5.47 2.45
N HIS A 30 1.40 4.30 3.00
CA HIS A 30 0.52 3.15 2.91
C HIS A 30 0.35 2.51 4.28
N CYS A 31 -0.81 1.91 4.51
CA CYS A 31 -1.09 1.08 5.66
C CYS A 31 -2.05 -0.05 5.29
N PHE A 32 -1.99 -1.16 6.04
CA PHE A 32 -2.96 -2.24 5.93
C PHE A 32 -4.08 -2.08 6.97
N VAL A 33 -5.32 -2.30 6.55
CA VAL A 33 -6.51 -2.30 7.39
C VAL A 33 -7.18 -3.65 7.30
N TYR A 34 -7.47 -4.27 8.45
CA TYR A 34 -7.97 -5.63 8.57
C TYR A 34 -8.83 -5.78 9.84
N GLY A 35 -9.61 -6.86 9.91
CA GLY A 35 -10.45 -7.15 11.08
C GLY A 35 -9.69 -7.80 12.24
N ASP A 36 -10.31 -7.84 13.42
CA ASP A 36 -9.67 -8.21 14.69
C ASP A 36 -9.11 -9.66 14.75
N ASP A 37 -9.60 -10.57 13.91
CA ASP A 37 -9.10 -11.95 13.85
C ASP A 37 -7.75 -12.07 13.11
N TRP A 38 -7.41 -11.06 12.31
CA TRP A 38 -6.18 -11.06 11.51
C TRP A 38 -5.00 -10.58 12.34
N ILE A 39 -3.90 -11.33 12.27
CA ILE A 39 -2.64 -11.03 12.96
C ILE A 39 -1.54 -10.92 11.94
N ILE A 40 -0.75 -9.85 11.99
CA ILE A 40 0.48 -9.73 11.20
C ILE A 40 1.55 -10.63 11.82
N THR A 41 2.09 -11.54 11.03
CA THR A 41 3.18 -12.44 11.46
C THR A 41 4.55 -12.03 10.93
N ALA A 42 4.58 -11.27 9.83
CA ALA A 42 5.82 -10.75 9.23
C ALA A 42 5.53 -9.58 8.28
N GLY A 43 6.55 -8.75 8.02
CA GLY A 43 6.47 -7.63 7.07
C GLY A 43 6.16 -6.28 7.73
N LEU A 44 5.84 -5.29 6.91
CA LEU A 44 5.49 -3.93 7.35
C LEU A 44 3.98 -3.69 7.26
N GLU A 45 3.39 -3.28 8.38
CA GLU A 45 1.97 -2.87 8.44
C GLU A 45 1.71 -1.53 7.78
N GLU A 46 2.64 -0.60 7.92
CA GLU A 46 2.59 0.73 7.34
C GLU A 46 3.98 1.19 6.93
N GLY A 47 4.04 2.18 6.04
CA GLY A 47 5.30 2.79 5.67
C GLY A 47 5.17 3.93 4.68
N ILE A 48 6.30 4.53 4.35
CA ILE A 48 6.42 5.69 3.48
C ILE A 48 7.40 5.35 2.35
N THR A 49 7.03 5.68 1.12
CA THR A 49 7.90 5.49 -0.05
C THR A 49 8.97 6.57 -0.12
N GLN A 50 9.94 6.42 -1.02
CA GLN A 50 10.74 7.55 -1.45
C GLN A 50 9.88 8.62 -2.14
N VAL A 51 10.36 9.86 -2.13
CA VAL A 51 9.83 10.94 -2.98
C VAL A 51 10.28 10.68 -4.41
N THR A 52 9.35 10.81 -5.35
CA THR A 52 9.61 10.65 -6.78
C THR A 52 9.33 11.94 -7.51
N LYS A 53 10.04 12.18 -8.61
CA LYS A 53 9.73 13.23 -9.56
C LYS A 53 8.92 12.71 -10.72
N LYS A 54 7.97 13.50 -11.21
CA LYS A 54 7.25 13.26 -12.46
C LYS A 54 8.24 13.06 -13.61
N SER A 55 8.06 11.98 -14.37
CA SER A 55 8.95 11.66 -15.48
C SER A 55 8.89 12.75 -16.55
N PRO A 56 10.03 13.18 -17.13
CA PRO A 56 10.05 14.24 -18.14
C PRO A 56 9.60 13.75 -19.53
N ASP A 57 9.36 12.44 -19.68
CA ASP A 57 8.93 11.84 -20.94
C ASP A 57 7.43 12.04 -21.18
N ARG A 58 6.94 11.61 -22.35
CA ARG A 58 5.53 11.76 -22.73
C ARG A 58 4.54 11.10 -21.74
N ARG A 59 5.01 10.16 -20.91
CA ARG A 59 4.16 9.45 -19.95
C ARG A 59 3.78 10.35 -18.77
N GLN A 60 4.67 11.25 -18.34
CA GLN A 60 4.43 12.16 -17.21
C GLN A 60 3.95 11.42 -15.93
N ILE A 61 4.60 10.29 -15.62
CA ILE A 61 4.24 9.40 -14.50
C ILE A 61 5.23 9.51 -13.34
N HIS A 62 4.78 9.14 -12.16
CA HIS A 62 5.59 8.98 -10.96
C HIS A 62 5.89 7.49 -10.80
N VAL A 63 7.15 7.09 -10.74
CA VAL A 63 7.55 5.68 -10.61
C VAL A 63 8.16 5.46 -9.24
N TRP A 64 7.46 4.70 -8.38
CA TRP A 64 7.96 4.33 -7.06
C TRP A 64 8.68 2.99 -7.07
N ASN A 65 8.10 1.97 -7.72
CA ASN A 65 8.56 0.58 -7.57
C ASN A 65 8.82 0.20 -6.09
N PHE A 66 7.96 0.68 -5.19
CA PHE A 66 8.16 0.51 -3.76
C PHE A 66 7.69 -0.87 -3.33
N PRO A 67 8.54 -1.72 -2.73
CA PRO A 67 8.19 -3.08 -2.41
C PRO A 67 7.17 -3.16 -1.27
N LEU A 68 6.18 -4.03 -1.42
CA LEU A 68 5.19 -4.38 -0.41
C LEU A 68 5.36 -5.85 -0.03
N ASN A 69 5.55 -6.12 1.26
CA ASN A 69 5.64 -7.48 1.77
C ASN A 69 5.02 -7.55 3.16
N ILE A 70 3.99 -8.38 3.30
CA ILE A 70 3.31 -8.62 4.57
C ILE A 70 2.71 -10.02 4.60
N THR A 71 2.76 -10.67 5.76
CA THR A 71 2.11 -11.97 5.99
C THR A 71 1.14 -11.85 7.14
N PHE A 72 -0.08 -12.31 6.91
CA PHE A 72 -1.12 -12.41 7.91
C PHE A 72 -1.43 -13.86 8.29
N LYS A 73 -2.00 -14.02 9.47
CA LYS A 73 -2.60 -15.25 9.98
C LYS A 73 -4.03 -14.95 10.43
N SER A 74 -4.96 -15.85 10.15
CA SER A 74 -6.35 -15.72 10.58
C SER A 74 -7.01 -17.09 10.80
N THR A 75 -8.11 -17.12 11.55
CA THR A 75 -8.98 -18.31 11.70
C THR A 75 -10.15 -18.27 10.72
N ASN A 76 -10.52 -17.08 10.23
CA ASN A 76 -11.62 -16.91 9.28
C ASN A 76 -11.41 -15.70 8.33
N PRO A 77 -12.14 -15.59 7.21
CA PRO A 77 -11.91 -14.53 6.22
C PRO A 77 -12.60 -13.20 6.53
N PHE A 78 -13.38 -13.08 7.60
CA PHE A 78 -14.09 -11.84 7.95
C PHE A 78 -13.11 -10.70 8.22
N GLY A 79 -13.42 -9.49 7.76
CA GLY A 79 -12.50 -8.35 7.89
C GLY A 79 -11.27 -8.44 7.00
N TRP A 80 -11.40 -9.05 5.81
CA TRP A 80 -10.32 -9.29 4.86
C TRP A 80 -9.37 -8.09 4.66
N PRO A 81 -8.03 -8.30 4.65
CA PRO A 81 -7.06 -7.22 4.55
C PRO A 81 -7.25 -6.32 3.33
N ARG A 82 -7.06 -5.03 3.55
CA ARG A 82 -7.04 -3.97 2.54
C ARG A 82 -5.76 -3.17 2.69
N ILE A 83 -5.24 -2.68 1.57
CA ILE A 83 -4.22 -1.62 1.59
C ILE A 83 -4.91 -0.28 1.38
N VAL A 84 -4.52 0.72 2.17
CA VAL A 84 -4.88 2.12 1.99
C VAL A 84 -3.62 2.87 1.61
N VAL A 85 -3.67 3.69 0.57
CA VAL A 85 -2.55 4.49 0.07
C VAL A 85 -2.96 5.95 0.01
N HIS A 86 -2.10 6.82 0.51
CA HIS A 86 -2.24 8.27 0.47
C HIS A 86 -1.01 8.84 -0.27
N ALA A 87 -1.24 9.59 -1.34
CA ALA A 87 -0.20 10.31 -2.05
C ALA A 87 -0.07 11.72 -1.47
N TYR A 88 1.14 12.14 -1.14
CA TYR A 88 1.48 13.44 -0.58
C TYR A 88 2.39 14.20 -1.53
N GLY A 89 2.17 15.51 -1.59
CA GLY A 89 3.03 16.44 -2.31
C GLY A 89 3.04 17.79 -1.60
N LEU A 90 4.14 18.52 -1.72
CA LEU A 90 4.33 19.79 -1.02
C LEU A 90 3.36 20.86 -1.54
N ASP A 91 2.88 21.74 -0.66
CA ASP A 91 2.22 22.99 -1.05
C ASP A 91 3.25 24.10 -1.35
N THR A 92 2.75 25.30 -1.69
CA THR A 92 3.61 26.47 -1.97
C THR A 92 4.46 26.91 -0.78
N PHE A 93 4.13 26.46 0.43
CA PHE A 93 4.82 26.76 1.68
C PHE A 93 5.69 25.60 2.17
N GLY A 94 5.76 24.49 1.42
CA GLY A 94 6.54 23.32 1.77
C GLY A 94 5.87 22.38 2.79
N ASN A 95 4.55 22.50 3.00
CA ASN A 95 3.80 21.56 3.85
C ASN A 95 3.39 20.33 3.05
N ASP A 96 3.45 19.16 3.69
CA ASP A 96 2.92 17.92 3.13
C ASP A 96 1.39 17.96 3.06
N VAL A 97 0.84 17.93 1.85
CA VAL A 97 -0.60 17.93 1.60
C VAL A 97 -0.98 16.69 0.80
N VAL A 98 -2.08 16.04 1.18
CA VAL A 98 -2.64 14.89 0.46
C VAL A 98 -3.09 15.33 -0.93
N ARG A 99 -2.56 14.69 -1.97
CA ARG A 99 -2.90 14.92 -3.40
C ARG A 99 -3.80 13.84 -3.98
N GLY A 100 -3.88 12.69 -3.32
CA GLY A 100 -4.79 11.61 -3.68
C GLY A 100 -4.79 10.51 -2.64
N TYR A 101 -5.79 9.66 -2.68
CA TYR A 101 -5.89 8.50 -1.81
C TYR A 101 -6.64 7.37 -2.52
N GLY A 102 -6.43 6.15 -2.09
CA GLY A 102 -7.11 4.98 -2.63
C GLY A 102 -7.02 3.79 -1.69
N MET A 103 -7.90 2.81 -1.89
CA MET A 103 -7.86 1.57 -1.14
C MET A 103 -8.31 0.39 -2.00
N CYS A 104 -7.79 -0.80 -1.71
CA CYS A 104 -8.23 -2.03 -2.34
C CYS A 104 -7.99 -3.24 -1.44
N HIS A 105 -8.73 -4.32 -1.69
CA HIS A 105 -8.48 -5.61 -1.07
C HIS A 105 -7.19 -6.23 -1.61
N VAL A 106 -6.45 -6.91 -0.73
CA VAL A 106 -5.18 -7.55 -1.07
C VAL A 106 -5.23 -9.06 -0.78
N PRO A 107 -4.62 -9.92 -1.59
CA PRO A 107 -3.90 -9.60 -2.83
C PRO A 107 -4.87 -9.23 -3.97
N ILE A 108 -4.43 -8.33 -4.86
CA ILE A 108 -5.22 -7.83 -6.00
C ILE A 108 -5.21 -8.87 -7.15
N ILE A 109 -4.20 -9.72 -7.17
CA ILE A 109 -3.98 -10.76 -8.18
C ILE A 109 -3.71 -12.07 -7.44
N PRO A 110 -4.26 -13.22 -7.90
CA PRO A 110 -3.89 -14.51 -7.36
C PRO A 110 -2.38 -14.74 -7.39
N GLY A 111 -1.84 -15.40 -6.36
CA GLY A 111 -0.43 -15.80 -6.32
C GLY A 111 -0.07 -16.71 -7.50
N ARG A 112 1.19 -16.62 -7.96
CA ARG A 112 1.79 -17.57 -8.91
C ARG A 112 2.57 -18.63 -8.15
#